data_AF-A0A9E7FN18-F1
#
_entry.id   AF-A0A9E7FN18-F1
#
_cell.length_a   1.000
_cell.length_b   1.000
_cell.length_c   1.000
_cell.angle_alpha   90.00
_cell.angle_beta   90.00
_cell.angle_gamma   90.00
#
_symmetry.space_group_name_H-M   'P 1'
#
loop_
_entity.id
_entity.type
_entity.pdbx_description
1 polymer ?
#
loop_
_entity_poly.entity_id
_entity_poly.type
_entity_poly.pdbx_seq_one_letter_code
_entity_poly.pdbx_strand_id
1 'polypeptide(L)'
;MLHQHYISPVLPLVVAIQPEEQRGRERERESAMELKIRAVVVAMAMVLLLVAASTTAAAGQSLCKMTQEGLAACKPCIATVKPEEKPSEACCAALKQADLSCLCSYKNSDLLPYLGIDPKQAMQLPVKCNIAPPQPC
;
A
#
# COMPACT_ATOMS: atom_id res chain seq x y z
N MET A 1 44.51 56.35 -5.38
CA MET A 1 45.66 55.41 -5.48
C MET A 1 45.96 54.93 -4.07
N LEU A 2 46.20 53.67 -3.71
CA LEU A 2 45.99 52.34 -4.28
C LEU A 2 46.25 51.40 -3.06
N HIS A 3 45.43 50.36 -2.90
CA HIS A 3 45.63 49.12 -2.15
C HIS A 3 47.02 48.86 -1.47
N GLN A 4 47.04 48.42 -0.20
CA GLN A 4 47.47 47.04 0.18
C GLN A 4 47.51 46.77 1.71
N HIS A 5 46.75 45.73 2.12
CA HIS A 5 47.18 44.53 2.88
C HIS A 5 47.86 44.68 4.27
N TYR A 6 47.71 43.76 5.23
CA TYR A 6 46.86 42.58 5.46
C TYR A 6 47.41 41.99 6.78
N ILE A 7 46.65 42.12 7.86
CA ILE A 7 46.54 41.17 8.99
C ILE A 7 47.83 40.79 9.72
N SER A 8 47.98 41.37 10.91
CA SER A 8 49.06 41.20 11.89
C SER A 8 49.12 39.77 12.51
N PRO A 9 50.31 39.32 12.98
CA PRO A 9 50.78 37.94 12.93
C PRO A 9 50.58 37.12 14.22
N VAL A 10 49.50 37.36 14.98
CA VAL A 10 49.33 36.77 16.33
C VAL A 10 48.57 35.43 16.33
N LEU A 11 48.16 34.96 15.15
CA LEU A 11 47.39 33.72 15.01
C LEU A 11 48.17 32.38 14.87
N PRO A 12 49.52 32.30 14.77
CA PRO A 12 50.16 31.01 14.52
C PRO A 12 50.32 30.14 15.77
N LEU A 13 49.99 30.62 16.98
CA LEU A 13 50.16 29.82 18.20
C LEU A 13 48.96 28.94 18.56
N VAL A 14 47.76 29.23 18.05
CA VAL A 14 46.55 28.43 18.36
C VAL A 14 46.41 27.19 17.46
N VAL A 15 47.10 27.13 16.33
CA VAL A 15 47.03 26.00 15.37
C VAL A 15 48.16 24.99 15.63
N ALA A 16 48.30 24.51 16.86
CA ALA A 16 49.29 23.47 17.18
C ALA A 16 48.75 22.33 18.07
N ILE A 17 47.45 22.27 18.39
CA ILE A 17 46.90 21.26 19.32
C ILE A 17 45.69 20.46 18.78
N GLN A 18 45.44 20.34 17.46
CA GLN A 18 44.46 19.34 16.98
C GLN A 18 44.76 18.80 15.55
N PRO A 19 45.87 18.06 15.31
CA PRO A 19 46.10 17.39 14.02
C PRO A 19 45.69 15.90 13.99
N GLU A 20 44.78 15.41 14.86
CA GLU A 20 44.45 13.97 14.94
C GLU A 20 42.95 13.62 14.77
N GLU A 21 42.01 14.55 14.94
CA GLU A 21 40.56 14.20 14.96
C GLU A 21 39.91 14.11 13.56
N GLN A 22 40.39 14.87 12.56
CA GLN A 22 39.68 15.03 11.28
C GLN A 22 40.01 13.95 10.23
N ARG A 23 41.17 13.29 10.32
CA ARG A 23 41.51 12.16 9.42
C ARG A 23 40.86 10.83 9.85
N GLY A 24 40.22 10.79 11.02
CA GLY A 24 39.35 9.68 11.43
C GLY A 24 37.97 9.74 10.77
N ARG A 25 37.37 10.93 10.68
CA ARG A 25 35.96 11.11 10.29
C ARG A 25 35.63 10.69 8.85
N GLU A 26 36.58 10.79 7.90
CA GLU A 26 36.35 10.35 6.51
C GLU A 26 36.48 8.83 6.33
N ARG A 27 37.43 8.19 7.03
CA ARG A 27 37.56 6.71 7.05
C ARG A 27 36.44 6.05 7.85
N GLU A 28 35.94 6.74 8.87
CA GLU A 28 34.72 6.39 9.57
C GLU A 28 33.47 6.61 8.71
N ARG A 29 33.45 7.52 7.73
CA ARG A 29 32.33 7.68 6.80
C ARG A 29 32.29 6.55 5.76
N GLU A 30 33.45 6.09 5.29
CA GLU A 30 33.59 4.93 4.40
C GLU A 30 33.21 3.62 5.15
N SER A 31 33.67 3.46 6.40
CA SER A 31 33.33 2.31 7.26
C SER A 31 31.90 2.36 7.80
N ALA A 32 31.37 3.55 8.10
CA ALA A 32 29.98 3.74 8.50
C ALA A 32 29.05 3.65 7.30
N MET A 33 29.49 3.97 6.07
CA MET A 33 28.72 3.73 4.86
C MET A 33 28.62 2.23 4.59
N GLU A 34 29.70 1.47 4.75
CA GLU A 34 29.66 0.00 4.74
C GLU A 34 28.72 -0.57 5.81
N LEU A 35 28.80 -0.09 7.06
CA LEU A 35 27.93 -0.57 8.14
C LEU A 35 26.47 -0.15 7.96
N LYS A 36 26.21 1.08 7.49
CA LYS A 36 24.87 1.58 7.18
C LYS A 36 24.27 0.88 5.98
N ILE A 37 25.05 0.62 4.92
CA ILE A 37 24.61 -0.15 3.76
C ILE A 37 24.29 -1.58 4.20
N ARG A 38 25.17 -2.22 4.98
CA ARG A 38 24.89 -3.55 5.56
C ARG A 38 23.65 -3.54 6.43
N ALA A 39 23.47 -2.54 7.28
CA ALA A 39 22.28 -2.40 8.13
C ALA A 39 20.99 -2.19 7.29
N VAL A 40 21.05 -1.36 6.25
CA VAL A 40 19.93 -1.14 5.32
C VAL A 40 19.63 -2.40 4.52
N VAL A 41 20.65 -3.11 4.02
CA VAL A 41 20.48 -4.38 3.30
C VAL A 41 19.88 -5.45 4.22
N VAL A 42 20.35 -5.57 5.46
CA VAL A 42 19.79 -6.49 6.46
C VAL A 42 18.36 -6.10 6.82
N ALA A 43 18.07 -4.81 7.02
CA ALA A 43 16.71 -4.34 7.30
C ALA A 43 15.76 -4.60 6.12
N MET A 44 16.21 -4.33 4.89
CA MET A 44 15.44 -4.65 3.67
C MET A 44 15.24 -6.15 3.51
N ALA A 45 16.27 -6.97 3.75
CA ALA A 45 16.15 -8.43 3.71
C ALA A 45 15.19 -8.94 4.80
N MET A 46 15.23 -8.39 6.01
CA MET A 46 14.28 -8.70 7.09
C MET A 46 12.85 -8.32 6.70
N VAL A 47 12.63 -7.14 6.12
CA VAL A 47 11.31 -6.71 5.62
C VAL A 47 10.82 -7.64 4.51
N LEU A 48 11.68 -8.01 3.55
CA LEU A 48 11.35 -8.96 2.49
C LEU A 48 11.03 -10.35 3.03
N LEU A 49 11.77 -10.82 4.05
CA LEU A 49 11.49 -12.09 4.73
C LEU A 49 10.19 -12.03 5.54
N LEU A 50 9.87 -10.92 6.18
CA LEU A 50 8.60 -10.71 6.87
C LEU A 50 7.44 -10.67 5.88
N VAL A 51 7.61 -10.00 4.74
CA VAL A 51 6.63 -9.99 3.64
C VAL A 51 6.46 -11.41 3.08
N ALA A 52 7.54 -12.12 2.77
CA ALA A 52 7.49 -13.50 2.30
C ALA A 52 6.87 -14.47 3.32
N ALA A 53 7.18 -14.31 4.62
CA ALA A 53 6.56 -15.08 5.69
C ALA A 53 5.08 -14.72 5.89
N SER A 54 4.68 -13.49 5.57
CA SER A 54 3.27 -13.08 5.52
C SER A 54 2.53 -13.56 4.27
N THR A 55 3.24 -14.12 3.27
CA THR A 55 2.60 -14.86 2.17
C THR A 55 2.18 -16.27 2.60
N THR A 56 1.59 -16.40 3.79
CA THR A 56 0.74 -17.55 4.07
C THR A 56 -0.47 -17.46 3.15
N ALA A 57 -0.41 -18.24 2.07
CA ALA A 57 -1.48 -18.48 1.12
C ALA A 57 -1.98 -17.23 0.36
N ALA A 58 -1.65 -17.18 -0.93
CA ALA A 58 -2.58 -16.72 -1.95
C ALA A 58 -3.80 -17.68 -2.06
N ALA A 59 -4.38 -18.07 -0.92
CA ALA A 59 -5.75 -18.53 -0.87
C ALA A 59 -6.55 -17.28 -1.25
N GLY A 60 -7.01 -17.24 -2.51
CA GLY A 60 -7.56 -16.05 -3.15
C GLY A 60 -8.32 -15.19 -2.17
N GLN A 61 -7.86 -13.93 -2.01
CA GLN A 61 -8.43 -12.99 -1.05
C GLN A 61 -9.93 -12.95 -1.26
N SER A 62 -10.66 -13.66 -0.40
CA SER A 62 -12.09 -13.81 -0.53
C SER A 62 -12.74 -12.73 0.31
N LEU A 63 -13.50 -11.85 -0.33
CA LEU A 63 -14.25 -10.81 0.35
C LEU A 63 -15.68 -11.33 0.53
N CYS A 64 -16.13 -11.45 1.77
CA CYS A 64 -17.48 -11.95 2.06
C CYS A 64 -17.81 -13.28 1.33
N LYS A 65 -16.85 -14.23 1.37
CA LYS A 65 -16.92 -15.53 0.67
C LYS A 65 -17.01 -15.46 -0.86
N MET A 66 -16.70 -14.32 -1.47
CA MET A 66 -16.53 -14.21 -2.92
C MET A 66 -15.05 -14.09 -3.28
N THR A 67 -14.62 -14.84 -4.30
CA THR A 67 -13.30 -14.66 -4.91
C THR A 67 -13.23 -13.33 -5.65
N GLN A 68 -12.01 -12.85 -5.92
CA GLN A 68 -11.79 -11.66 -6.74
C GLN A 68 -12.43 -11.80 -8.13
N GLU A 69 -12.34 -13.00 -8.72
CA GLU A 69 -12.95 -13.34 -10.01
C GLU A 69 -14.48 -13.27 -9.95
N GLY A 70 -15.08 -13.76 -8.85
CA GLY A 70 -16.52 -13.67 -8.62
C GLY A 70 -17.00 -12.22 -8.49
N LEU A 71 -16.25 -11.38 -7.76
CA LEU A 71 -16.52 -9.95 -7.66
C LEU A 71 -16.40 -9.26 -9.02
N ALA A 72 -15.33 -9.57 -9.77
CA ALA A 72 -15.08 -9.01 -11.09
C ALA A 72 -16.20 -9.39 -12.09
N ALA A 73 -16.70 -10.62 -12.02
CA ALA A 73 -17.82 -11.08 -12.85
C ALA A 73 -19.12 -10.33 -12.58
N CYS A 74 -19.32 -9.82 -11.35
CA CYS A 74 -20.50 -9.02 -10.99
C CYS A 74 -20.35 -7.52 -11.26
N LYS A 75 -19.11 -7.01 -11.35
CA LYS A 75 -18.81 -5.59 -11.50
C LYS A 75 -19.61 -4.88 -12.62
N PRO A 76 -19.79 -5.46 -13.83
CA PRO A 76 -20.54 -4.80 -14.91
C PRO A 76 -21.99 -4.46 -14.54
N CYS A 77 -22.63 -5.27 -13.70
CA CYS A 77 -24.04 -5.08 -13.32
C CYS A 77 -24.23 -4.15 -12.13
N ILE A 78 -23.15 -3.87 -11.39
CA ILE A 78 -23.15 -3.02 -10.20
C ILE A 78 -22.36 -1.73 -10.42
N ALA A 79 -22.04 -1.41 -11.67
CA ALA A 79 -21.25 -0.24 -12.01
C ALA A 79 -22.05 1.07 -11.84
N THR A 80 -21.35 2.16 -11.50
CA THR A 80 -21.95 3.51 -11.42
C THR A 80 -22.39 4.06 -12.76
N VAL A 81 -21.71 3.69 -13.84
CA VAL A 81 -21.98 4.20 -15.19
C VAL A 81 -22.45 3.05 -16.07
N LYS A 82 -23.64 3.22 -16.67
CA LYS A 82 -24.23 2.29 -17.65
C LYS A 82 -24.12 0.82 -17.20
N PRO A 83 -24.72 0.43 -16.06
CA PRO A 83 -24.69 -0.93 -15.58
C PRO A 83 -25.36 -1.88 -16.57
N GLU A 84 -24.80 -3.07 -16.72
CA GLU A 84 -25.45 -4.14 -17.49
C GLU A 84 -26.67 -4.66 -16.74
N GLU A 85 -27.80 -4.80 -17.44
CA GLU A 85 -29.04 -5.24 -16.80
C GLU A 85 -29.02 -6.73 -16.43
N LYS A 86 -28.35 -7.55 -17.24
CA LYS A 86 -28.34 -9.01 -17.11
C LYS A 86 -27.03 -9.51 -16.46
N PRO A 87 -27.08 -10.17 -15.30
CA PRO A 87 -25.90 -10.77 -14.70
C PRO A 87 -25.41 -11.99 -15.49
N SER A 88 -24.10 -12.18 -15.47
CA SER A 88 -23.47 -13.40 -15.96
C SER A 88 -23.79 -14.58 -15.03
N GLU A 89 -23.76 -15.80 -15.57
CA GLU A 89 -23.93 -17.01 -14.77
C GLU A 89 -22.83 -17.14 -13.69
N ALA A 90 -21.59 -16.77 -14.04
CA ALA A 90 -20.47 -16.73 -13.12
C ALA A 90 -20.71 -15.76 -11.94
N CYS A 91 -21.26 -14.57 -12.21
CA CYS A 91 -21.64 -13.64 -11.15
C CYS A 91 -22.68 -14.25 -10.21
N CYS A 92 -23.78 -14.78 -10.75
CA CYS A 92 -24.82 -15.37 -9.90
C CYS A 92 -24.34 -16.61 -9.13
N ALA A 93 -23.47 -17.43 -9.73
CA ALA A 93 -22.86 -18.57 -9.05
C ALA A 93 -21.96 -18.15 -7.88
N ALA A 94 -21.20 -17.07 -8.04
CA ALA A 94 -20.40 -16.49 -6.97
C ALA A 94 -21.28 -15.85 -5.89
N LEU A 95 -22.33 -15.11 -6.28
CA LEU A 95 -23.25 -14.45 -5.37
C LEU A 95 -24.05 -15.45 -4.51
N LYS A 96 -24.37 -16.64 -5.04
CA LYS A 96 -25.02 -17.73 -4.29
C LYS A 96 -24.19 -18.24 -3.10
N GLN A 97 -22.87 -18.13 -3.18
CA GLN A 97 -21.95 -18.55 -2.13
C GLN A 97 -21.51 -17.39 -1.21
N ALA A 98 -21.87 -16.16 -1.60
CA ALA A 98 -21.48 -14.96 -0.91
C ALA A 98 -22.19 -14.82 0.45
N ASP A 99 -21.50 -14.17 1.37
CA ASP A 99 -22.10 -13.67 2.59
C ASP A 99 -22.72 -12.28 2.31
N LEU A 100 -24.03 -12.28 2.03
CA LEU A 100 -24.76 -11.06 1.69
C LEU A 100 -24.83 -10.07 2.87
N SER A 101 -24.83 -10.55 4.12
CA SER A 101 -24.79 -9.68 5.30
C SER A 101 -23.42 -9.00 5.45
N CYS A 102 -22.34 -9.74 5.18
CA CYS A 102 -21.00 -9.15 5.09
C CYS A 102 -20.93 -8.10 3.98
N LEU A 103 -21.43 -8.39 2.77
CA LEU A 103 -21.45 -7.41 1.67
C LEU A 103 -22.28 -6.17 2.02
N CYS A 104 -23.42 -6.36 2.70
CA CYS A 104 -24.26 -5.26 3.16
C CYS A 104 -23.51 -4.27 4.07
N SER A 105 -22.56 -4.74 4.89
CA SER A 105 -21.78 -3.86 5.77
C SER A 105 -20.96 -2.81 4.99
N TYR A 106 -20.67 -3.06 3.70
CA TYR A 106 -19.96 -2.14 2.82
C TYR A 106 -20.90 -1.15 2.10
N LYS A 107 -22.23 -1.27 2.21
CA LYS A 107 -23.22 -0.45 1.48
C LYS A 107 -22.97 1.05 1.58
N ASN A 108 -22.55 1.52 2.76
CA ASN A 108 -22.30 2.93 3.05
C ASN A 108 -20.80 3.28 3.05
N SER A 109 -19.94 2.40 2.52
CA SER A 109 -18.51 2.66 2.45
C SER A 109 -18.20 3.70 1.38
N ASP A 110 -17.46 4.73 1.75
CA ASP A 110 -16.94 5.74 0.82
C ASP A 110 -16.03 5.14 -0.26
N LEU A 111 -15.59 3.89 -0.10
CA LEU A 111 -14.78 3.18 -1.10
C LEU A 111 -15.57 2.74 -2.34
N LEU A 112 -16.89 2.51 -2.23
CA LEU A 112 -17.67 1.97 -3.35
C LEU A 112 -17.63 2.87 -4.59
N PRO A 113 -17.84 4.21 -4.50
CA PRO A 113 -17.74 5.10 -5.65
C PRO A 113 -16.33 5.13 -6.27
N TYR A 114 -15.26 5.07 -5.46
CA TYR A 114 -13.89 5.02 -5.97
C TYR A 114 -13.60 3.73 -6.76
N LEU A 115 -14.27 2.63 -6.42
CA LEU A 115 -14.19 1.36 -7.15
C LEU A 115 -15.12 1.30 -8.36
N GLY A 116 -15.93 2.35 -8.58
CA GLY A 116 -16.94 2.44 -9.63
C GLY A 116 -18.16 1.56 -9.36
N ILE A 117 -18.47 1.28 -8.09
CA ILE A 117 -19.61 0.46 -7.67
C ILE A 117 -20.75 1.36 -7.20
N ASP A 118 -21.96 1.13 -7.71
CA ASP A 118 -23.19 1.75 -7.26
C ASP A 118 -23.89 0.86 -6.23
N PRO A 119 -24.09 1.33 -4.98
CA PRO A 119 -24.71 0.53 -3.93
C PRO A 119 -26.17 0.18 -4.24
N LYS A 120 -26.91 1.01 -4.99
CA LYS A 120 -28.30 0.70 -5.36
C LYS A 120 -28.35 -0.44 -6.38
N GLN A 121 -27.45 -0.44 -7.36
CA GLN A 121 -27.33 -1.55 -8.31
C GLN A 121 -26.88 -2.84 -7.61
N ALA A 122 -25.92 -2.74 -6.68
CA ALA A 122 -25.47 -3.89 -5.88
C ALA A 122 -26.60 -4.52 -5.06
N MET A 123 -27.48 -3.72 -4.47
CA MET A 123 -28.63 -4.20 -3.71
C MET A 123 -29.72 -4.86 -4.57
N GLN A 124 -29.81 -4.53 -5.86
CA GLN A 124 -30.76 -5.15 -6.79
C GLN A 124 -30.23 -6.47 -7.38
N LEU A 125 -28.91 -6.70 -7.33
CA LEU A 125 -28.26 -7.85 -7.94
C LEU A 125 -28.74 -9.21 -7.38
N PRO A 126 -28.94 -9.40 -6.05
CA PRO A 126 -29.46 -10.66 -5.51
C PRO A 126 -30.79 -11.06 -6.16
N VAL A 127 -31.72 -10.11 -6.30
CA VAL A 127 -33.03 -10.36 -6.91
C VAL A 127 -32.88 -10.75 -8.39
N LYS A 128 -32.01 -10.08 -9.15
CA LYS A 128 -31.69 -10.44 -10.55
C LYS A 128 -31.11 -11.86 -10.69
N CYS A 129 -30.42 -12.35 -9.66
CA CYS A 129 -29.89 -13.71 -9.58
C CYS A 129 -30.84 -14.72 -8.92
N ASN A 130 -32.08 -14.34 -8.59
CA ASN A 130 -33.06 -15.14 -7.85
C ASN A 130 -32.57 -15.59 -6.45
N ILE A 131 -31.86 -14.70 -5.75
CA ILE A 131 -31.35 -14.89 -4.39
C ILE A 131 -32.10 -13.93 -3.46
N ALA A 132 -32.50 -14.41 -2.29
CA ALA A 132 -33.15 -13.58 -1.28
C ALA A 132 -32.16 -12.50 -0.77
N PRO A 133 -32.54 -11.20 -0.79
CA PRO A 133 -31.69 -10.14 -0.26
C PRO A 133 -31.58 -10.22 1.28
N PRO A 134 -30.46 -9.76 1.87
CA PRO A 134 -30.30 -9.71 3.32
C PRO A 134 -31.24 -8.68 3.96
N GLN A 135 -31.77 -8.95 5.16
CA GLN A 135 -32.73 -8.10 5.88
C GLN A 135 -32.20 -7.77 7.29
N PRO A 136 -32.24 -6.50 7.77
CA PRO A 136 -32.39 -5.29 6.99
C PRO A 136 -31.07 -4.88 6.31
N CYS A 137 -31.15 -4.78 4.99
CA CYS A 137 -30.23 -4.09 4.10
C CYS A 137 -31.09 -3.44 2.99
#